data_AF-A0A965QWZ0-F1
#
_entry.id   AF-A0A965QWZ0-F1
#
_cell.length_a   1.000
_cell.length_b   1.000
_cell.length_c   1.000
_cell.angle_alpha   90.00
_cell.angle_beta   90.00
_cell.angle_gamma   90.00
#
_symmetry.space_group_name_H-M   'P 1'
#
loop_
_entity.id
_entity.type
_entity.pdbx_description
1 polymer ?
#
loop_
_entity_poly.entity_id
_entity_poly.type
_entity_poly.pdbx_seq_one_letter_code
_entity_poly.pdbx_strand_id
1 'polypeptide(L)' 'MAEDHYQTLGVPRTASAEDIRKAYRDLARKYHPDLHPDDEAAKAKFKQVQAAFDVLNDASKREMYDRYGSS' A
#
# COMPACT_ATOMS: atom_id res chain seq x y z
N MET A 1 14.28 9.27 1.90
CA MET A 1 13.71 8.32 0.93
C MET A 1 12.31 7.99 1.43
N ALA A 2 11.37 8.91 1.20
CA ALA A 2 9.98 8.70 1.60
C ALA A 2 9.46 7.46 0.86
N GLU A 3 8.98 6.47 1.60
CA GLU A 3 8.42 5.24 1.03
C GLU A 3 7.20 5.62 0.18
N ASP A 4 7.39 5.59 -1.13
CA ASP A 4 6.34 5.90 -2.09
C ASP A 4 5.24 4.83 -1.96
N HIS A 5 4.02 5.25 -1.59
CA HIS A 5 2.89 4.35 -1.37
C HIS A 5 2.58 3.51 -2.61
N TYR A 6 2.83 4.04 -3.81
CA TYR A 6 2.65 3.31 -5.06
C TYR A 6 3.71 2.22 -5.20
N GLN A 7 4.96 2.49 -4.83
CA GLN A 7 6.01 1.47 -4.80
C GLN A 7 5.73 0.38 -3.74
N THR A 8 5.20 0.76 -2.57
CA THR A 8 4.81 -0.19 -1.52
C THR A 8 3.73 -1.15 -1.99
N LEU A 9 2.74 -0.66 -2.75
CA LEU A 9 1.73 -1.50 -3.38
C LEU A 9 2.21 -2.17 -4.68
N GLY A 10 3.39 -1.81 -5.19
CA GLY A 10 3.93 -2.34 -6.45
C GLY A 10 3.12 -1.93 -7.68
N VAL A 11 2.45 -0.78 -7.62
CA VAL A 11 1.60 -0.25 -8.70
C VAL A 11 2.18 1.06 -9.23
N PRO A 12 1.90 1.44 -10.50
CA PRO A 12 2.30 2.75 -11.01
C PRO A 12 1.46 3.87 -10.39
N ARG A 13 1.97 5.11 -10.39
CA ARG A 13 1.22 6.30 -9.97
C ARG A 13 -0.06 6.55 -10.78
N THR A 14 -0.09 6.03 -12.01
CA THR A 14 -1.27 6.06 -12.91
C THR A 14 -2.27 4.94 -12.64
N ALA A 15 -2.04 4.08 -11.63
CA ALA A 15 -2.93 2.97 -11.32
C ALA A 15 -4.34 3.44 -10.96
N SER A 16 -5.33 2.70 -11.43
CA SER A 16 -6.73 2.93 -11.06
C SER A 16 -6.99 2.51 -9.61
N ALA A 17 -8.10 2.96 -9.03
CA ALA A 17 -8.52 2.50 -7.71
C ALA A 17 -8.74 0.98 -7.66
N GLU A 18 -9.15 0.37 -8.78
CA GLU A 18 -9.30 -1.08 -8.89
C GLU A 18 -7.95 -1.80 -8.85
N ASP A 19 -6.93 -1.29 -9.54
CA ASP A 19 -5.57 -1.83 -9.52
C ASP A 19 -4.97 -1.74 -8.11
N ILE A 20 -5.14 -0.60 -7.44
CA ILE A 20 -4.70 -0.38 -6.06
C ILE A 20 -5.37 -1.39 -5.11
N ARG A 21 -6.69 -1.59 -5.22
CA ARG A 21 -7.43 -2.59 -4.44
C ARG A 21 -6.97 -4.01 -4.75
N LYS A 22 -6.69 -4.32 -6.00
CA LYS A 22 -6.20 -5.65 -6.41
C LYS A 22 -4.83 -5.93 -5.82
N ALA A 23 -3.88 -5.02 -6.00
CA ALA A 23 -2.54 -5.12 -5.44
C ALA A 23 -2.56 -5.24 -3.90
N TYR A 24 -3.39 -4.43 -3.22
CA TYR A 24 -3.58 -4.56 -1.77
C TYR A 24 -4.06 -5.95 -1.38
N ARG A 25 -5.07 -6.51 -2.05
CA ARG A 25 -5.58 -7.87 -1.74
C ARG A 25 -4.51 -8.95 -1.93
N ASP A 26 -3.72 -8.85 -3.00
CA ASP A 26 -2.66 -9.82 -3.30
C ASP A 26 -1.54 -9.74 -2.25
N LEU A 27 -1.11 -8.53 -1.88
CA LEU A 27 -0.08 -8.31 -0.86
C LEU A 27 -0.59 -8.64 0.55
N ALA A 28 -1.84 -8.30 0.87
CA ALA A 28 -2.47 -8.61 2.14
C ALA A 28 -2.57 -10.12 2.37
N ARG A 29 -2.88 -10.90 1.32
CA ARG A 29 -2.81 -12.36 1.36
C ARG A 29 -1.37 -12.85 1.49
N LYS A 30 -0.44 -12.27 0.74
CA LYS A 30 0.98 -12.68 0.77
C LYS A 30 1.66 -12.43 2.11
N TYR A 31 1.25 -11.42 2.86
CA TYR A 31 1.84 -11.05 4.15
C TYR A 31 0.87 -11.19 5.31
N HIS A 32 -0.22 -11.96 5.13
CA HIS A 32 -1.26 -12.08 6.15
C HIS A 32 -0.69 -12.70 7.43
N PRO A 33 -0.97 -12.15 8.63
CA PRO A 33 -0.46 -12.69 9.88
C PRO A 33 -0.89 -14.14 10.14
N ASP A 34 -2.08 -14.58 9.69
CA ASP A 34 -2.46 -16.01 9.79
C ASP A 34 -1.54 -16.95 9.00
N LEU A 35 -1.01 -16.50 7.86
CA LEU A 35 -0.10 -17.31 7.03
C LEU A 35 1.36 -17.16 7.51
N HIS A 36 1.65 -16.08 8.24
CA HIS A 36 2.98 -15.69 8.69
C HIS A 36 2.97 -15.23 10.17
N PRO A 37 2.58 -16.10 11.12
CA PRO A 37 2.35 -15.71 12.52
C PRO A 37 3.63 -15.26 13.24
N ASP A 38 4.78 -15.86 12.90
CA ASP A 38 6.08 -15.61 13.52
C ASP A 38 7.01 -14.72 12.67
N ASP A 39 6.54 -14.23 11.52
CA ASP A 39 7.33 -13.38 10.62
C ASP A 39 7.04 -11.90 10.88
N GLU A 40 7.88 -11.29 11.73
CA GLU A 40 7.83 -9.86 12.02
C GLU A 40 8.05 -8.99 10.77
N ALA A 41 8.79 -9.48 9.77
CA ALA A 41 8.99 -8.75 8.52
C ALA A 41 7.71 -8.76 7.66
N ALA A 42 6.97 -9.88 7.64
CA ALA A 42 5.65 -9.95 7.01
C ALA A 42 4.67 -8.99 7.69
N LYS A 43 4.65 -8.92 9.04
CA LYS A 43 3.82 -7.96 9.78
C LYS A 43 4.17 -6.51 9.46
N ALA A 44 5.48 -6.19 9.39
CA ALA A 44 5.94 -4.85 9.01
C ALA A 44 5.48 -4.48 7.59
N LYS A 45 5.67 -5.39 6.62
CA LYS A 45 5.19 -5.19 5.25
C LYS A 45 3.68 -5.06 5.16
N PHE A 46 2.93 -5.86 5.90
CA PHE A 46 1.47 -5.78 5.95
C PHE A 46 1.01 -4.40 6.44
N LYS A 47 1.64 -3.87 7.49
CA LYS A 47 1.38 -2.50 7.97
C LYS A 47 1.70 -1.44 6.92
N GLN A 48 2.85 -1.55 6.23
CA GLN A 48 3.21 -0.63 5.14
C GLN A 48 2.18 -0.67 4.00
N VAL A 49 1.77 -1.87 3.60
CA VAL A 49 0.76 -2.10 2.55
C VAL A 49 -0.60 -1.53 2.96
N GLN A 50 -1.02 -1.71 4.22
CA GLN A 50 -2.24 -1.08 4.75
C GLN A 50 -2.16 0.45 4.73
N ALA A 51 -1.05 1.03 5.21
CA ALA A 51 -0.89 2.48 5.21
C ALA A 51 -0.93 3.07 3.80
N ALA A 52 -0.22 2.44 2.85
CA ALA A 52 -0.25 2.85 1.46
C ALA A 52 -1.66 2.74 0.85
N PHE A 53 -2.38 1.65 1.14
CA PHE A 53 -3.75 1.48 0.68
C PHE A 53 -4.72 2.50 1.28
N ASP A 54 -4.62 2.83 2.57
CA ASP A 54 -5.48 3.82 3.23
C ASP A 54 -5.39 5.19 2.56
N VAL A 55 -4.19 5.59 2.14
CA VAL A 55 -3.95 6.85 1.44
C VAL A 55 -4.39 6.76 -0.03
N LEU A 56 -4.02 5.71 -0.75
CA LEU A 56 -4.23 5.62 -2.20
C LEU A 56 -5.64 5.20 -2.61
N ASN A 57 -6.38 4.50 -1.74
CA ASN A 57 -7.76 4.07 -2.01
C ASN A 57 -8.77 5.21 -1.84
N ASP A 58 -8.46 6.22 -1.02
CA ASP A 58 -9.29 7.41 -0.85
C ASP A 58 -8.84 8.48 -1.85
N ALA A 59 -9.75 8.91 -2.72
CA ALA A 59 -9.42 9.88 -3.77
C ALA A 59 -8.95 11.23 -3.20
N SER A 60 -9.50 11.67 -2.07
CA SER A 60 -9.10 12.93 -1.42
C SER A 60 -7.72 12.80 -0.79
N LYS A 61 -7.47 11.70 -0.05
CA LYS A 61 -6.14 11.46 0.55
C LYS A 61 -5.07 11.25 -0.52
N ARG A 62 -5.39 10.52 -1.59
CA ARG A 62 -4.51 10.31 -2.74
C ARG A 62 -4.18 11.63 -3.42
N GLU A 63 -5.16 12.49 -3.64
CA GLU A 63 -4.93 13.81 -4.22
C GLU A 63 -4.03 14.66 -3.31
N MET A 64 -4.26 14.67 -2.00
CA MET A 64 -3.39 15.37 -1.06
C MET A 64 -1.97 14.77 -1.04
N TYR A 65 -1.84 13.45 -1.10
CA TYR A 65 -0.56 12.76 -1.18
C TYR A 65 0.19 13.08 -2.48
N ASP A 66 -0.51 13.12 -3.61
CA ASP A 66 0.07 13.47 -4.90
C ASP A 66 0.48 14.94 -4.96
N ARG A 67 -0.27 15.85 -4.30
CA ARG A 67 0.02 17.29 -4.25
C ARG A 67 1.09 17.69 -3.23
N TYR A 68 1.14 17.03 -2.08
CA TYR A 68 1.97 17.46 -0.93
C TYR A 68 2.98 16.40 -0.46
N GLY A 69 2.82 15.14 -0.85
CA GLY A 69 3.62 14.00 -0.38
C GLY A 69 4.78 13.59 -1.30
N SER A 70 4.92 14.20 -2.48
CA SER A 70 6.10 14.01 -3.36
C SER A 70 7.24 14.96 -2.98
N SER A 71 8.03 14.62 -1.95
CA SER A 71 9.35 15.20 -1.69
C SER A 71 10.35 14.15 -1.22
#